data_AF-A0A563CTW4-F1
#
_entry.id   AF-A0A563CTW4-F1
#
_cell.length_a   1.000
_cell.length_b   1.000
_cell.length_c   1.000
_cell.angle_alpha   90.00
_cell.angle_beta   90.00
_cell.angle_gamma   90.00
#
_symmetry.space_group_name_H-M   'P 1'
#
loop_
_entity.id
_entity.type
_entity.pdbx_description
1 polymer ?
#
loop_
_entity_poly.entity_id
_entity_poly.type
_entity_poly.pdbx_seq_one_letter_code
_entity_poly.pdbx_strand_id
1 'polypeptide(L)'
;MQSNDAETIDDKLVIAGAGSGKTTYIITSSTRENTRKILVTTFTRANEAEIRSKFVKHAGYIPSHITVQTWFAFLLQHGVRPFQGSRYKGTITGLSLSSGASAPYTKESDTVKHYLTPDHKVYSDKVAKLAIKCNELSNNAVIDRLTQIYDHIYIDEVQDMAGYDLEFIKLLIAS
;
A
#
# COMPACT_ATOMS: atom_id res chain seq x y z
N MET A 1 12.25 0.40 -40.85
CA MET A 1 12.17 -0.74 -39.91
C MET A 1 12.91 -0.35 -38.65
N GLN A 2 12.17 0.13 -37.66
CA GLN A 2 12.44 0.04 -36.22
C GLN A 2 11.12 0.44 -35.57
N SER A 3 10.50 -0.53 -34.92
CA SER A 3 9.22 -0.43 -34.23
C SER A 3 9.35 0.52 -33.04
N ASN A 4 8.43 1.48 -32.96
CA ASN A 4 8.08 2.11 -31.70
C ASN A 4 7.24 1.08 -30.93
N ASP A 5 7.90 0.26 -30.12
CA ASP A 5 7.20 -0.51 -29.11
C ASP A 5 6.92 0.45 -27.94
N ALA A 6 5.77 1.13 -28.02
CA ALA A 6 5.20 1.78 -26.87
C ALA A 6 4.85 0.68 -25.86
N GLU A 7 5.66 0.57 -24.80
CA GLU A 7 5.37 -0.28 -23.65
C GLU A 7 4.07 0.23 -23.04
N THR A 8 2.97 -0.46 -23.32
CA THR A 8 1.67 -0.20 -22.70
C THR A 8 1.79 -0.45 -21.20
N ILE A 9 1.60 0.59 -20.39
CA ILE A 9 1.36 0.47 -18.95
C ILE A 9 0.03 -0.28 -18.81
N ASP A 10 0.08 -1.51 -18.30
CA ASP A 10 -1.04 -2.46 -18.31
C ASP A 10 -1.77 -2.44 -16.96
N ASP A 11 -2.67 -1.48 -16.79
CA ASP A 11 -3.51 -1.37 -15.59
C ASP A 11 -4.60 -2.45 -15.61
N LYS A 12 -4.34 -3.56 -14.93
CA LYS A 12 -5.27 -4.69 -14.83
C LYS A 12 -6.00 -4.72 -13.50
N LEU A 13 -7.23 -4.23 -13.49
CA LEU A 13 -8.16 -4.51 -12.39
C LEU A 13 -8.84 -5.86 -12.60
N VAL A 14 -8.45 -6.86 -11.81
CA VAL A 14 -9.09 -8.18 -11.78
C VAL A 14 -10.09 -8.25 -10.62
N ILE A 15 -11.38 -8.08 -10.93
CA ILE A 15 -12.46 -8.26 -9.95
C ILE A 15 -12.87 -9.72 -9.95
N ALA A 16 -12.71 -10.42 -8.82
CA ALA A 16 -13.20 -11.78 -8.70
C ALA A 16 -13.77 -12.07 -7.30
N GLY A 17 -14.83 -12.89 -7.24
CA GLY A 17 -15.54 -13.20 -5.99
C GLY A 17 -14.71 -14.01 -4.98
N ALA A 18 -15.27 -14.27 -3.80
CA ALA A 18 -14.67 -15.20 -2.85
C ALA A 18 -14.53 -16.60 -3.47
N GLY A 19 -13.43 -17.31 -3.21
CA GLY A 19 -13.17 -18.64 -3.76
C GLY A 19 -12.81 -18.72 -5.25
N SER A 20 -12.70 -17.59 -5.95
CA SER A 20 -12.39 -17.52 -7.39
C SER A 20 -10.92 -17.79 -7.75
N GLY A 21 -10.05 -17.99 -6.76
CA GLY A 21 -8.62 -18.23 -6.99
C GLY A 21 -7.76 -16.98 -7.16
N LYS A 22 -8.25 -15.77 -6.79
CA LYS A 22 -7.45 -14.52 -6.82
C LYS A 22 -6.07 -14.66 -6.21
N THR A 23 -6.00 -15.14 -4.97
CA THR A 23 -4.73 -15.29 -4.28
C THR A 23 -3.81 -16.29 -5.00
N THR A 24 -4.36 -17.37 -5.55
CA THR A 24 -3.60 -18.35 -6.35
C THR A 24 -3.05 -17.69 -7.63
N TYR A 25 -3.86 -16.88 -8.30
CA TYR A 25 -3.43 -16.12 -9.47
C TYR A 25 -2.31 -15.13 -9.13
N ILE A 26 -2.45 -14.35 -8.04
CA ILE A 26 -1.41 -13.43 -7.57
C ILE A 26 -0.10 -14.19 -7.32
N ILE A 27 -0.16 -15.31 -6.59
CA ILE A 27 1.03 -16.09 -6.24
C ILE A 27 1.71 -16.64 -7.49
N THR A 28 0.94 -17.31 -8.36
CA THR A 28 1.48 -17.94 -9.57
C THR A 28 1.99 -16.93 -10.59
N SER A 29 1.38 -15.74 -10.68
CA SER A 29 1.86 -14.65 -11.53
C SER A 29 3.15 -14.06 -10.96
N SER A 30 3.15 -13.73 -9.67
CA SER A 30 4.31 -13.12 -9.01
C SER A 30 5.53 -14.03 -9.03
N THR A 31 5.39 -15.34 -8.85
CA THR A 31 6.53 -16.27 -8.87
C THR A 31 7.14 -16.48 -10.25
N ARG A 32 6.41 -16.17 -11.34
CA ARG A 32 6.93 -16.28 -12.71
C ARG A 32 7.79 -15.08 -13.12
N GLU A 33 7.64 -13.95 -12.43
CA GLU A 33 8.29 -12.67 -12.77
C GLU A 33 9.53 -12.40 -11.91
N ASN A 34 10.53 -13.27 -12.03
CA ASN A 34 11.71 -13.27 -11.15
C ASN A 34 12.65 -12.06 -11.27
N THR A 35 12.45 -11.18 -12.26
CA THR A 35 13.23 -9.95 -12.48
C THR A 35 12.56 -8.69 -11.96
N ARG A 36 11.26 -8.74 -11.64
CA ARG A 36 10.45 -7.58 -11.24
C ARG A 36 10.37 -7.51 -9.71
N LYS A 37 10.42 -6.30 -9.15
CA LYS A 37 10.14 -6.05 -7.72
C LYS A 37 8.63 -5.95 -7.53
N ILE A 38 8.07 -6.85 -6.74
CA ILE A 38 6.62 -7.02 -6.62
C ILE A 38 6.18 -6.75 -5.18
N LEU A 39 5.15 -5.93 -5.02
CA LEU A 39 4.39 -5.81 -3.79
C LEU A 39 3.10 -6.62 -3.90
N VAL A 40 2.84 -7.48 -2.92
CA VAL A 40 1.53 -8.09 -2.69
C VAL A 40 0.99 -7.54 -1.37
N THR A 41 -0.12 -6.82 -1.44
CA THR A 41 -0.73 -6.17 -0.27
C THR A 41 -2.18 -6.59 -0.08
N THR A 42 -2.64 -6.61 1.16
CA THR A 42 -4.03 -6.92 1.55
C THR A 42 -4.42 -6.13 2.79
N PHE A 43 -5.69 -6.15 3.18
CA PHE A 43 -6.19 -5.30 4.25
C PHE A 43 -5.79 -5.79 5.65
N THR A 44 -5.95 -7.09 5.94
CA THR A 44 -5.78 -7.64 7.30
C THR A 44 -4.48 -8.44 7.47
N ARG A 45 -4.00 -8.54 8.72
CA ARG A 45 -2.84 -9.39 9.06
C ARG A 45 -3.13 -10.88 8.87
N ALA A 46 -4.38 -11.29 9.02
CA ALA A 46 -4.79 -12.68 8.79
C ALA A 46 -4.67 -13.05 7.32
N ASN A 47 -5.17 -12.19 6.42
CA ASN A 47 -5.05 -12.37 4.97
C ASN A 47 -3.58 -12.35 4.53
N GLU A 48 -2.77 -11.44 5.10
CA GLU A 48 -1.33 -11.39 4.84
C GLU A 48 -0.65 -12.73 5.20
N ALA A 49 -0.93 -13.26 6.40
CA ALA A 49 -0.38 -14.53 6.85
C ALA A 49 -0.82 -15.71 5.96
N GLU A 50 -2.06 -15.68 5.49
CA GLU A 50 -2.57 -16.68 4.54
C GLU A 50 -1.85 -16.61 3.19
N ILE A 51 -1.68 -15.42 2.62
CA ILE A 51 -0.92 -15.20 1.38
C ILE A 51 0.51 -15.73 1.52
N ARG A 52 1.19 -15.38 2.64
CA ARG A 52 2.55 -15.88 2.93
C ARG A 52 2.59 -17.41 3.02
N SER A 53 1.64 -18.03 3.72
CA SER A 53 1.54 -19.49 3.83
C SER A 53 1.35 -20.15 2.46
N LYS A 54 0.50 -19.55 1.60
CA LYS A 54 0.28 -20.04 0.24
C LYS A 54 1.53 -19.90 -0.64
N PHE A 55 2.31 -18.82 -0.52
CA PHE A 55 3.61 -18.72 -1.19
C PHE A 55 4.56 -19.83 -0.76
N VAL A 56 4.70 -20.07 0.55
CA VAL A 56 5.57 -21.14 1.08
C VAL A 56 5.09 -22.52 0.62
N LYS A 57 3.78 -22.77 0.59
CA LYS A 57 3.23 -24.03 0.06
C LYS A 57 3.50 -24.21 -1.44
N HIS A 58 3.50 -23.14 -2.22
CA HIS A 58 3.66 -23.18 -3.68
C HIS A 58 5.13 -23.25 -4.10
N ALA A 59 6.01 -22.45 -3.50
CA ALA A 59 7.40 -22.28 -3.92
C ALA A 59 8.44 -22.72 -2.86
N GLY A 60 8.01 -23.15 -1.67
CA GLY A 60 8.88 -23.49 -0.53
C GLY A 60 9.35 -22.28 0.29
N TYR A 61 9.27 -21.07 -0.26
CA TYR A 61 9.67 -19.81 0.36
C TYR A 61 8.95 -18.63 -0.30
N ILE A 62 9.16 -17.41 0.21
CA ILE A 62 8.75 -16.16 -0.47
C ILE A 62 9.99 -15.62 -1.20
N PRO A 63 9.98 -15.53 -2.55
CA PRO A 63 11.09 -14.97 -3.31
C PRO A 63 11.49 -13.56 -2.85
N SER A 64 12.78 -13.25 -2.87
CA SER A 64 13.34 -11.98 -2.35
C SER A 64 12.95 -10.73 -3.14
N HIS A 65 12.42 -10.89 -4.35
CA HIS A 65 11.86 -9.80 -5.14
C HIS A 65 10.38 -9.53 -4.81
N ILE A 66 9.74 -10.38 -4.00
CA ILE A 66 8.35 -10.24 -3.58
C ILE A 66 8.28 -9.77 -2.14
N THR A 67 7.59 -8.65 -1.92
CA THR A 67 7.22 -8.17 -0.58
C THR A 67 5.75 -8.46 -0.34
N VAL A 68 5.44 -9.16 0.75
CA VAL A 68 4.06 -9.34 1.22
C VAL A 68 3.88 -8.51 2.49
N GLN A 69 2.86 -7.67 2.58
CA GLN A 69 2.55 -6.90 3.80
C GLN A 69 1.10 -6.42 3.80
N THR A 70 0.62 -5.85 4.91
CA THR A 70 -0.69 -5.20 4.93
C THR A 70 -0.67 -3.83 4.27
N TRP A 71 -1.83 -3.37 3.80
CA TRP A 71 -2.03 -2.07 3.17
C TRP A 71 -1.60 -0.92 4.08
N PHE A 72 -1.99 -0.95 5.35
CA PHE A 72 -1.58 0.08 6.29
C PHE A 72 -0.08 0.05 6.63
N ALA A 73 0.54 -1.13 6.66
CA ALA A 73 1.99 -1.23 6.82
C ALA A 73 2.72 -0.62 5.62
N PHE A 74 2.25 -0.93 4.41
CA PHE A 74 2.75 -0.35 3.17
C PHE A 74 2.66 1.19 3.17
N LEU A 75 1.48 1.74 3.44
CA LEU A 75 1.27 3.19 3.49
C LEU A 75 2.14 3.86 4.56
N LEU A 76 2.24 3.27 5.75
CA LEU A 76 3.06 3.82 6.82
C LEU A 76 4.55 3.80 6.47
N GLN A 77 5.04 2.69 5.94
CA GLN A 77 6.45 2.48 5.60
C GLN A 77 6.91 3.34 4.42
N HIS A 78 6.12 3.41 3.35
CA HIS A 78 6.52 4.05 2.11
C HIS A 78 5.88 5.42 1.89
N GLY A 79 4.61 5.57 2.28
CA GLY A 79 3.85 6.81 2.06
C GLY A 79 4.05 7.88 3.12
N VAL A 80 4.27 7.48 4.39
CA VAL A 80 4.30 8.43 5.51
C VAL A 80 5.71 8.64 6.06
N ARG A 81 6.34 7.61 6.62
CA ARG A 81 7.61 7.75 7.38
C ARG A 81 8.73 8.51 6.65
N PRO A 82 8.97 8.31 5.34
CA PRO A 82 10.04 9.01 4.63
C PRO A 82 9.74 10.50 4.39
N PHE A 83 8.47 10.89 4.43
CA PHE A 83 7.98 12.20 3.97
C PHE A 83 7.30 13.01 5.09
N GLN A 84 7.16 12.43 6.28
CA GLN A 84 6.50 13.03 7.43
C GLN A 84 7.11 14.37 7.87
N GLY A 85 8.41 14.60 7.61
CA GLY A 85 9.17 15.74 8.14
C GLY A 85 8.62 17.11 7.75
N SER A 86 7.84 17.19 6.67
CA SER A 86 7.12 18.40 6.24
C SER A 86 5.94 18.77 7.16
N ARG A 87 5.38 17.79 7.88
CA ARG A 87 4.19 17.94 8.74
C ARG A 87 4.44 17.65 10.22
N TYR A 88 5.31 16.69 10.51
CA TYR A 88 5.62 16.22 11.84
C TYR A 88 7.09 15.85 11.91
N LYS A 89 7.84 16.56 12.76
CA LYS A 89 9.28 16.34 12.96
C LYS A 89 9.59 15.28 14.02
N GLY A 90 8.58 14.76 14.71
CA GLY A 90 8.78 13.69 15.70
C GLY A 90 8.84 12.31 15.06
N THR A 91 8.91 11.28 15.90
CA THR A 91 9.01 9.89 15.46
C THR A 91 7.65 9.22 15.48
N ILE A 92 7.20 8.72 14.33
CA ILE A 92 6.02 7.85 14.26
C ILE A 92 6.39 6.45 14.76
N THR A 93 5.81 6.07 15.90
CA THR A 93 6.14 4.83 16.63
C THR A 93 5.42 3.61 16.06
N GLY A 94 4.34 3.80 15.30
CA GLY A 94 3.60 2.70 14.67
C GLY A 94 2.24 3.10 14.14
N LEU A 95 1.34 2.12 14.07
CA LEU A 95 -0.05 2.25 13.65
C LEU A 95 -0.97 1.86 14.81
N SER A 96 -2.08 2.59 14.98
CA SER A 96 -3.16 2.24 15.90
C SER A 96 -4.41 1.90 15.11
N LEU A 97 -4.90 0.67 15.24
CA LEU A 97 -6.15 0.26 14.61
C LEU A 97 -7.32 1.00 15.25
N SER A 98 -8.20 1.53 14.41
CA SER A 98 -9.33 2.36 14.80
C SER A 98 -10.61 1.69 14.34
N SER A 99 -11.58 1.54 15.24
CA SER A 99 -12.88 0.90 14.96
C SER A 99 -13.93 1.88 14.39
N GLY A 100 -13.49 3.10 14.02
CA GLY A 100 -14.34 4.17 13.52
C GLY A 100 -13.52 5.44 13.28
N ALA A 101 -14.21 6.57 13.15
CA ALA A 101 -13.56 7.86 12.91
C ALA A 101 -12.71 8.29 14.13
N SER A 102 -11.40 8.39 13.92
CA SER A 102 -10.47 8.80 14.95
C SER A 102 -10.39 10.32 15.10
N ALA A 103 -10.09 10.78 16.32
CA ALA A 103 -9.90 12.19 16.67
C ALA A 103 -10.95 13.13 16.00
N PRO A 104 -12.25 12.92 16.29
CA PRO A 104 -13.30 13.75 15.74
C PRO A 104 -13.11 15.22 16.18
N TYR A 105 -13.62 16.15 15.36
CA TYR A 105 -13.54 17.60 15.62
C TYR A 105 -12.13 18.20 15.63
N THR A 106 -11.10 17.44 15.24
CA THR A 106 -9.74 17.97 15.08
C THR A 106 -9.53 18.53 13.69
N LYS A 107 -8.83 19.66 13.60
CA LYS A 107 -8.42 20.26 12.33
C LYS A 107 -7.19 19.53 11.79
N GLU A 108 -7.16 19.27 10.49
CA GLU A 108 -6.01 18.64 9.84
C GLU A 108 -4.69 19.42 9.98
N SER A 109 -4.79 20.74 10.11
CA SER A 109 -3.63 21.61 10.37
C SER A 109 -2.95 21.31 11.70
N ASP A 110 -3.67 20.79 12.69
CA ASP A 110 -3.10 20.25 13.93
C ASP A 110 -2.71 18.78 13.70
N THR A 111 -1.60 18.59 12.97
CA THR A 111 -1.17 17.27 12.47
C THR A 111 -1.07 16.24 13.60
N VAL A 112 -0.53 16.62 14.75
CA VAL A 112 -0.37 15.69 15.89
C VAL A 112 -1.73 15.23 16.39
N LYS A 113 -2.65 16.15 16.69
CA LYS A 113 -3.97 15.75 17.21
C LYS A 113 -4.84 15.07 16.15
N HIS A 114 -4.68 15.44 14.89
CA HIS A 114 -5.49 14.86 13.82
C HIS A 114 -5.06 13.46 13.48
N TYR A 115 -3.76 13.21 13.26
CA TYR A 115 -3.30 11.94 12.70
C TYR A 115 -2.76 10.95 13.73
N LEU A 116 -2.35 11.43 14.91
CA LEU A 116 -1.59 10.62 15.86
C LEU A 116 -2.34 10.39 17.17
N THR A 117 -2.14 9.21 17.74
CA THR A 117 -2.42 8.91 19.15
C THR A 117 -1.43 9.66 20.06
N PRO A 118 -1.71 9.75 21.38
CA PRO A 118 -0.76 10.32 22.34
C PRO A 118 0.62 9.64 22.36
N ASP A 119 0.71 8.36 22.02
CA ASP A 119 1.95 7.59 21.90
C ASP A 119 2.58 7.64 20.48
N HIS A 120 2.17 8.60 19.66
CA HIS A 120 2.70 8.87 18.31
C HIS A 120 2.52 7.74 17.29
N LYS A 121 1.45 6.95 17.41
CA LYS A 121 1.01 6.02 16.37
C LYS A 121 0.02 6.70 15.44
N VAL A 122 0.10 6.39 14.14
CA VAL A 122 -0.87 6.90 13.16
C VAL A 122 -2.16 6.11 13.30
N TYR A 123 -3.30 6.79 13.36
CA TYR A 123 -4.61 6.14 13.29
C TYR A 123 -4.82 5.47 11.93
N SER A 124 -5.26 4.21 11.93
CA SER A 124 -5.45 3.42 10.71
C SER A 124 -6.43 4.04 9.73
N ASP A 125 -7.51 4.67 10.21
CA ASP A 125 -8.49 5.37 9.36
C ASP A 125 -7.92 6.66 8.72
N LYS A 126 -6.72 7.09 9.10
CA LYS A 126 -6.08 8.32 8.62
C LYS A 126 -4.76 8.11 7.91
N VAL A 127 -4.22 6.89 7.89
CA VAL A 127 -2.89 6.62 7.32
C VAL A 127 -2.85 6.89 5.82
N ALA A 128 -3.89 6.51 5.07
CA ALA A 128 -3.99 6.82 3.63
C ALA A 128 -4.12 8.32 3.39
N LYS A 129 -4.97 9.01 4.16
CA LYS A 129 -5.08 10.47 4.11
C LYS A 129 -3.75 11.16 4.36
N LEU A 130 -2.98 10.68 5.35
CA LEU A 130 -1.66 11.22 5.66
C LEU A 130 -0.65 10.95 4.54
N ALA A 131 -0.69 9.76 3.92
CA ALA A 131 0.17 9.41 2.80
C ALA A 131 -0.11 10.30 1.56
N ILE A 132 -1.38 10.53 1.23
CA ILE A 132 -1.77 11.50 0.18
C ILE A 132 -1.21 12.88 0.49
N LYS A 133 -1.35 13.33 1.74
CA LYS A 133 -0.84 14.64 2.13
C LYS A 133 0.68 14.75 2.07
N CYS A 134 1.38 13.67 2.42
CA CYS A 134 2.82 13.57 2.22
C CYS A 134 3.18 13.67 0.74
N ASN A 135 2.42 13.02 -0.15
CA ASN A 135 2.63 13.08 -1.59
C ASN A 135 2.45 14.50 -2.14
N GLU A 136 1.36 15.17 -1.77
CA GLU A 136 1.08 16.55 -2.19
C GLU A 136 2.18 17.53 -1.75
N LEU A 137 2.61 17.44 -0.48
CA LEU A 137 3.61 18.36 0.08
C LEU A 137 5.03 18.08 -0.39
N SER A 138 5.27 16.90 -0.96
CA SER A 138 6.56 16.51 -1.51
C SER A 138 6.59 16.56 -3.04
N ASN A 139 5.61 17.21 -3.67
CA ASN A 139 5.48 17.32 -5.12
C ASN A 139 5.55 15.96 -5.82
N ASN A 140 4.68 15.02 -5.42
CA ASN A 140 4.57 13.66 -5.95
C ASN A 140 5.71 12.67 -5.60
N ALA A 141 6.69 13.08 -4.79
CA ALA A 141 7.83 12.22 -4.48
C ALA A 141 7.48 10.89 -3.77
N VAL A 142 6.30 10.78 -3.13
CA VAL A 142 5.84 9.50 -2.57
C VAL A 142 5.57 8.51 -3.69
N ILE A 143 4.77 8.90 -4.69
CA ILE A 143 4.39 8.03 -5.81
C ILE A 143 5.61 7.74 -6.69
N ASP A 144 6.43 8.75 -7.01
CA ASP A 144 7.66 8.57 -7.80
C ASP A 144 8.62 7.55 -7.16
N ARG A 145 8.73 7.59 -5.83
CA ARG A 145 9.56 6.63 -5.10
C ARG A 145 8.95 5.23 -5.12
N LEU A 146 7.63 5.11 -5.10
CA LEU A 146 6.95 3.81 -5.14
C LEU A 146 7.13 3.11 -6.49
N THR A 147 7.00 3.85 -7.59
CA THR A 147 7.23 3.32 -8.95
C THR A 147 8.69 2.91 -9.19
N GLN A 148 9.64 3.53 -8.47
CA GLN A 148 11.05 3.11 -8.47
C GLN A 148 11.33 1.87 -7.62
N ILE A 149 10.51 1.59 -6.60
CA ILE A 149 10.71 0.44 -5.69
C ILE A 149 10.04 -0.81 -6.24
N TYR A 150 8.83 -0.68 -6.79
CA TYR A 150 8.00 -1.79 -7.23
C TYR A 150 7.61 -1.62 -8.69
N ASP A 151 7.91 -2.62 -9.51
CA ASP A 151 7.42 -2.72 -10.87
C ASP A 151 5.92 -3.10 -10.90
N HIS A 152 5.49 -3.94 -9.94
CA HIS A 152 4.10 -4.41 -9.85
C HIS A 152 3.57 -4.34 -8.43
N ILE A 153 2.31 -3.92 -8.30
CA ILE A 153 1.57 -3.89 -7.04
C ILE A 153 0.29 -4.69 -7.20
N TYR A 154 0.21 -5.83 -6.52
CA TYR A 154 -1.01 -6.62 -6.39
C TYR A 154 -1.74 -6.26 -5.11
N ILE A 155 -3.02 -5.92 -5.24
CA ILE A 155 -3.90 -5.58 -4.11
C ILE A 155 -4.97 -6.66 -4.00
N ASP A 156 -4.87 -7.52 -2.97
CA ASP A 156 -5.90 -8.50 -2.63
C ASP A 156 -6.93 -7.89 -1.67
N GLU A 157 -8.19 -8.28 -1.85
CA GLU A 157 -9.36 -7.74 -1.12
C GLU A 157 -9.51 -6.21 -1.22
N VAL A 158 -9.33 -5.65 -2.43
CA VAL A 158 -9.51 -4.21 -2.70
C VAL A 158 -10.89 -3.69 -2.28
N GLN A 159 -11.92 -4.55 -2.24
CA GLN A 159 -13.26 -4.17 -1.77
C GLN A 159 -13.31 -3.79 -0.28
N ASP A 160 -12.31 -4.19 0.52
CA ASP A 160 -12.18 -3.79 1.93
C ASP A 160 -11.59 -2.37 2.07
N MET A 161 -11.08 -1.80 0.98
CA MET A 161 -10.52 -0.44 0.95
C MET A 161 -11.62 0.58 0.70
N ALA A 162 -11.55 1.72 1.41
CA ALA A 162 -12.56 2.76 1.31
C ALA A 162 -11.98 4.17 1.48
N GLY A 163 -12.72 5.17 1.03
CA GLY A 163 -12.36 6.58 1.22
C GLY A 163 -10.97 6.90 0.68
N TYR A 164 -10.08 7.41 1.54
CA TYR A 164 -8.73 7.82 1.15
C TYR A 164 -7.84 6.65 0.69
N ASP A 165 -8.15 5.40 1.05
CA ASP A 165 -7.44 4.25 0.51
C ASP A 165 -7.62 4.18 -1.02
N LEU A 166 -8.86 4.35 -1.49
CA LEU A 166 -9.18 4.35 -2.92
C LEU A 166 -8.60 5.58 -3.63
N GLU A 167 -8.56 6.74 -2.98
CA GLU A 167 -7.89 7.93 -3.54
C GLU A 167 -6.39 7.72 -3.71
N PHE A 168 -5.72 7.04 -2.76
CA PHE A 168 -4.30 6.72 -2.90
C PHE A 168 -4.06 5.69 -4.02
N ILE A 169 -4.94 4.69 -4.16
CA ILE A 169 -4.88 3.73 -5.28
C ILE A 169 -5.01 4.46 -6.64
N LYS A 170 -5.91 5.44 -6.76
CA LYS A 170 -6.02 6.25 -7.99
C LYS A 170 -4.72 6.97 -8.33
N LEU A 171 -3.99 7.47 -7.33
CA LEU A 171 -2.68 8.08 -7.57
C LEU A 171 -1.64 7.08 -8.08
N LEU A 172 -1.68 5.84 -7.59
CA LEU A 172 -0.79 4.76 -8.07
C LEU A 172 -1.13 4.31 -9.50
N ILE A 173 -2.41 4.35 -9.88
CA ILE A 173 -2.84 4.00 -11.24
C ILE A 173 -2.49 5.12 -12.24
N ALA A 174 -2.48 6.38 -11.79
CA ALA A 174 -2.21 7.53 -12.65
C ALA A 174 -0.71 7.80 -12.90
N SER A 175 0.19 7.00 -12.32
CA SER A 175 1.64 7.26 -12.30
C SER A 175 2.43 6.56 -13.40
#